data_AF-A0A486XM67-F1
#
_entry.id   AF-A0A486XM67-F1
#
_cell.length_a   1.000
_cell.length_b   1.000
_cell.length_c   1.000
_cell.angle_alpha   90.00
_cell.angle_beta   90.00
_cell.angle_gamma   90.00
#
_symmetry.space_group_name_H-M   'P 1'
#
loop_
_entity.id
_entity.type
_entity.pdbx_description
1 polymer ?
#
loop_
_entity_poly.entity_id
_entity_poly.type
_entity_poly.pdbx_seq_one_letter_code
_entity_poly.pdbx_strand_id
1 'polypeptide(L)'
;MFEYRTQIRMRNTDATGHLFFSEQFNLALEAFEEFLTSVNRDVGHLLNQIEMPIVHAEADYKKPLQLRDLLKIKLGINRLGNTSFSISYFLFNLKTQEEVGSVVIVHVCTDSITKKSISLPLQLRECLERHLWEKDSLNAAVKEE
;
A
#
# COMPACT_ATOMS: atom_id res chain seq x y z
N MET A 1 10.99 2.48 0.69
CA MET A 1 9.66 2.65 1.35
C MET A 1 9.05 3.97 0.89
N PHE A 2 7.75 4.01 0.60
CA PHE A 2 7.01 5.21 0.16
C PHE A 2 6.08 5.69 1.27
N GLU A 3 5.86 7.00 1.38
CA GLU A 3 4.94 7.59 2.36
C GLU A 3 3.81 8.36 1.67
N TYR A 4 2.58 8.09 2.09
CA TYR A 4 1.37 8.81 1.69
C TYR A 4 0.71 9.42 2.92
N ARG A 5 0.18 10.65 2.78
CA ARG A 5 -0.52 11.35 3.86
C ARG A 5 -1.94 11.64 3.43
N THR A 6 -2.90 11.33 4.30
CA THR A 6 -4.32 11.53 4.03
C THR A 6 -5.07 11.85 5.32
N GLN A 7 -6.37 12.11 5.19
CA GLN A 7 -7.26 12.43 6.31
C GLN A 7 -8.54 11.62 6.18
N ILE A 8 -9.01 11.07 7.30
CA ILE A 8 -10.32 10.40 7.36
C ILE A 8 -11.43 11.41 7.10
N ARG A 9 -12.24 11.13 6.08
CA ARG A 9 -13.40 11.93 5.64
C ARG A 9 -14.69 11.24 6.08
N MET A 10 -15.81 11.99 6.03
CA MET A 10 -17.13 11.45 6.39
C MET A 10 -17.53 10.22 5.56
N ARG A 11 -17.08 10.13 4.30
CA ARG A 11 -17.36 8.95 3.46
C ARG A 11 -16.71 7.67 3.98
N ASN A 12 -15.62 7.81 4.76
CA ASN A 12 -14.86 6.67 5.24
C ASN A 12 -15.44 6.10 6.55
N THR A 13 -16.39 6.80 7.18
CA THR A 13 -16.92 6.41 8.49
C THR A 13 -18.26 5.66 8.38
N ASP A 14 -18.52 4.77 9.31
CA ASP A 14 -19.82 4.11 9.46
C ASP A 14 -20.74 4.81 10.47
N ALA A 15 -21.89 4.19 10.74
CA ALA A 15 -22.90 4.71 11.68
C ALA A 15 -22.39 4.84 13.13
N THR A 16 -21.29 4.19 13.50
CA THR A 16 -20.67 4.29 14.83
C THR A 16 -19.70 5.46 14.94
N GLY A 17 -19.44 6.19 13.84
CA GLY A 17 -18.49 7.31 13.79
C GLY A 17 -17.03 6.90 13.66
N HIS A 18 -16.75 5.59 13.45
CA HIS A 18 -15.43 5.06 13.21
C HIS A 18 -15.22 4.74 11.73
N LEU A 19 -13.96 4.56 11.33
CA LEU A 19 -13.59 4.07 10.01
C LEU A 19 -14.33 2.75 9.72
N PHE A 20 -15.11 2.73 8.64
CA PHE A 20 -15.73 1.51 8.16
C PHE A 20 -14.63 0.52 7.73
N PHE A 21 -14.68 -0.73 8.19
CA PHE A 21 -13.54 -1.64 8.11
C PHE A 21 -12.92 -1.76 6.71
N SER A 22 -13.74 -1.78 5.65
CA SER A 22 -13.22 -1.93 4.27
C SER A 22 -12.45 -0.70 3.78
N GLU A 23 -12.68 0.47 4.37
CA GLU A 23 -12.03 1.71 3.96
C GLU A 23 -10.52 1.70 4.21
N GLN A 24 -10.03 0.86 5.13
CA GLN A 24 -8.59 0.67 5.29
C GLN A 24 -7.93 0.10 4.01
N PHE A 25 -8.62 -0.75 3.25
CA PHE A 25 -8.13 -1.21 1.94
C PHE A 25 -8.14 -0.10 0.89
N ASN A 26 -9.18 0.75 0.88
CA ASN A 26 -9.26 1.89 -0.04
C ASN A 26 -8.11 2.87 0.22
N LEU A 27 -7.82 3.17 1.49
CA LEU A 27 -6.69 4.02 1.87
C LEU A 27 -5.34 3.42 1.46
N ALA A 28 -5.19 2.09 1.55
CA ALA A 28 -4.01 1.39 1.05
C ALA A 28 -3.88 1.51 -0.48
N LEU A 29 -4.98 1.32 -1.23
CA LEU A 29 -4.97 1.47 -2.68
C LEU A 29 -4.70 2.91 -3.13
N GLU A 30 -5.22 3.92 -2.44
CA GLU A 30 -4.85 5.32 -2.69
C GLU A 30 -3.32 5.51 -2.54
N ALA A 31 -2.72 4.96 -1.49
CA ALA A 31 -1.27 5.02 -1.29
C ALA A 31 -0.49 4.30 -2.41
N PHE A 32 -1.04 3.21 -2.95
CA PHE A 32 -0.45 2.48 -4.07
C PHE A 32 -0.55 3.26 -5.38
N GLU A 33 -1.67 3.93 -5.66
CA GLU A 33 -1.84 4.79 -6.84
C GLU A 33 -0.87 5.98 -6.81
N GLU A 34 -0.70 6.61 -5.66
CA GLU A 34 0.30 7.68 -5.46
C GLU A 34 1.72 7.15 -5.62
N PHE A 35 2.00 5.93 -5.12
CA PHE A 35 3.29 5.27 -5.35
C PHE A 35 3.54 5.04 -6.84
N LEU A 36 2.58 4.48 -7.58
CA LEU A 36 2.69 4.27 -9.03
C LEU A 36 2.90 5.60 -9.77
N THR A 37 2.20 6.65 -9.37
CA THR A 37 2.36 8.00 -9.94
C THR A 37 3.79 8.52 -9.72
N SER A 38 4.35 8.30 -8.52
CA SER A 38 5.71 8.71 -8.17
C SER A 38 6.80 8.01 -9.00
N VAL A 39 6.56 6.75 -9.40
CA VAL A 39 7.49 5.96 -10.23
C VAL A 39 7.12 5.93 -11.71
N ASN A 40 6.08 6.67 -12.11
CA ASN A 40 5.55 6.63 -13.48
C ASN A 40 6.59 7.00 -14.55
N ARG A 41 7.63 7.78 -14.21
CA ARG A 41 8.73 8.06 -15.17
C ARG A 41 9.58 6.84 -15.48
N ASP A 42 9.67 5.89 -14.56
CA ASP A 42 10.49 4.68 -14.68
C ASP A 42 9.72 3.54 -15.40
N VAL A 43 8.40 3.48 -15.21
CA VAL A 43 7.54 2.36 -15.67
C VAL A 43 6.30 2.78 -16.47
N GLY A 44 6.13 4.05 -16.82
CA GLY A 44 4.83 4.57 -17.25
C GLY A 44 4.26 3.97 -18.54
N HIS A 45 5.07 3.75 -19.57
CA HIS A 45 4.60 3.04 -20.77
C HIS A 45 4.23 1.59 -20.50
N LEU A 46 4.93 0.96 -19.55
CA LEU A 46 4.69 -0.42 -19.16
C LEU A 46 3.35 -0.58 -18.44
N LEU A 47 2.96 0.38 -17.59
CA LEU A 47 1.69 0.34 -16.85
C LEU A 47 0.46 0.28 -17.75
N ASN A 48 0.56 0.70 -19.01
CA ASN A 48 -0.52 0.58 -20.00
C ASN A 48 -0.58 -0.79 -20.69
N GLN A 49 0.48 -1.59 -20.58
CA GLN A 49 0.60 -2.90 -21.24
C GLN A 49 0.25 -4.06 -20.29
N ILE A 50 0.27 -3.80 -18.98
CA ILE A 50 0.03 -4.79 -17.94
C ILE A 50 -1.17 -4.40 -17.08
N GLU A 51 -1.74 -5.38 -16.42
CA GLU A 51 -2.71 -5.19 -15.35
C GLU A 51 -2.17 -5.84 -14.07
N MET A 52 -2.62 -5.34 -12.93
CA MET A 52 -2.19 -5.78 -11.59
C MET A 52 -3.39 -6.23 -10.73
N PRO A 53 -4.17 -7.26 -11.14
CA PRO A 53 -5.27 -7.76 -10.34
C PRO A 53 -4.85 -8.17 -8.94
N ILE A 54 -5.71 -7.85 -7.96
CA ILE A 54 -5.55 -8.24 -6.56
C ILE A 54 -6.05 -9.67 -6.39
N VAL A 55 -5.20 -10.57 -5.91
CA VAL A 55 -5.53 -11.99 -5.68
C VAL A 55 -5.59 -12.38 -4.21
N HIS A 56 -5.08 -11.52 -3.33
CA HIS A 56 -5.19 -11.66 -1.87
C HIS A 56 -5.14 -10.28 -1.23
N ALA A 57 -5.93 -10.09 -0.17
CA ALA A 57 -5.88 -8.91 0.67
C ALA A 57 -6.25 -9.28 2.11
N GLU A 58 -5.49 -8.75 3.06
CA GLU A 58 -5.76 -8.91 4.50
C GLU A 58 -5.44 -7.61 5.23
N ALA A 59 -6.11 -7.39 6.37
CA ALA A 59 -5.92 -6.20 7.19
C ALA A 59 -6.05 -6.52 8.68
N ASP A 60 -5.22 -5.86 9.48
CA ASP A 60 -5.30 -5.84 10.94
C ASP A 60 -5.75 -4.45 11.40
N TYR A 61 -6.58 -4.43 12.44
CA TYR A 61 -7.18 -3.20 13.00
C TYR A 61 -6.77 -3.11 14.47
N LYS A 62 -5.75 -2.31 14.76
CA LYS A 62 -5.14 -2.22 16.10
C LYS A 62 -5.81 -1.16 16.96
N LYS A 63 -6.22 -0.04 16.35
CA LYS A 63 -6.85 1.10 17.04
C LYS A 63 -7.95 1.72 16.18
N PRO A 64 -9.01 2.27 16.79
CA PRO A 64 -10.07 2.93 16.06
C PRO A 64 -9.56 4.22 15.40
N LEU A 65 -10.13 4.53 14.22
CA LEU A 65 -9.93 5.78 13.50
C LEU A 65 -11.27 6.50 13.37
N GLN A 66 -11.24 7.83 13.44
CA GLN A 66 -12.42 8.68 13.44
C GLN A 66 -12.30 9.82 12.42
N LEU A 67 -13.43 10.48 12.16
CA LEU A 67 -13.49 11.66 11.28
C LEU A 67 -12.42 12.70 11.63
N ARG A 68 -11.71 13.20 10.61
CA ARG A 68 -10.60 14.16 10.71
C ARG A 68 -9.29 13.64 11.29
N ASP A 69 -9.18 12.35 11.62
CA ASP A 69 -7.85 11.79 11.91
C ASP A 69 -6.93 11.95 10.71
N LEU A 70 -5.72 12.44 11.00
CA LEU A 70 -4.65 12.59 10.01
C LEU A 70 -3.80 11.33 10.02
N LEU A 71 -3.59 10.75 8.86
CA LEU A 71 -2.88 9.49 8.68
C LEU A 71 -1.61 9.67 7.87
N LYS A 72 -0.59 8.91 8.26
CA LYS A 72 0.57 8.59 7.44
C LYS A 72 0.53 7.10 7.14
N ILE A 73 0.54 6.77 5.86
CA ILE A 73 0.56 5.39 5.37
C ILE A 73 1.95 5.14 4.79
N LYS A 74 2.65 4.16 5.35
CA LYS A 74 3.94 3.69 4.86
C LYS A 74 3.72 2.44 4.02
N LEU A 75 4.11 2.49 2.76
CA LEU A 75 4.06 1.37 1.81
C LEU A 75 5.47 0.81 1.58
N GLY A 76 5.60 -0.51 1.57
CA GLY A 76 6.82 -1.19 1.10
C GLY A 76 6.54 -2.55 0.49
N ILE A 77 7.42 -2.96 -0.43
CA ILE A 77 7.31 -4.24 -1.12
C ILE A 77 7.77 -5.34 -0.18
N ASN A 78 6.87 -6.24 0.20
CA ASN A 78 7.13 -7.30 1.18
C ASN A 78 7.72 -8.54 0.50
N ARG A 79 7.23 -8.91 -0.70
CA ARG A 79 7.72 -10.06 -1.46
C ARG A 79 7.65 -9.79 -2.95
N LEU A 80 8.68 -10.25 -3.67
CA LEU A 80 8.72 -10.31 -5.14
C LEU A 80 8.80 -11.78 -5.59
N GLY A 81 7.77 -12.25 -6.30
CA GLY A 81 7.73 -13.54 -6.98
C GLY A 81 8.13 -13.41 -8.45
N ASN A 82 7.86 -14.45 -9.25
CA ASN A 82 8.07 -14.37 -10.70
C ASN A 82 6.97 -13.55 -11.39
N THR A 83 5.70 -13.86 -11.10
CA THR A 83 4.51 -13.24 -11.73
C THR A 83 3.68 -12.42 -10.74
N SER A 84 4.10 -12.32 -9.48
CA SER A 84 3.33 -11.67 -8.42
C SER A 84 4.22 -10.93 -7.44
N PHE A 85 3.63 -10.00 -6.70
CA PHE A 85 4.29 -9.27 -5.64
C PHE A 85 3.30 -8.96 -4.51
N SER A 86 3.81 -8.82 -3.30
CA SER A 86 3.02 -8.38 -2.15
C SER A 86 3.53 -7.05 -1.62
N ILE A 87 2.57 -6.21 -1.22
CA ILE A 87 2.81 -4.90 -0.63
C ILE A 87 2.27 -4.92 0.79
N SER A 88 3.07 -4.44 1.73
CA SER A 88 2.64 -4.16 3.09
C SER A 88 2.44 -2.66 3.29
N TYR A 89 1.36 -2.32 3.98
CA TYR A 89 0.96 -0.97 4.33
C TYR A 89 0.84 -0.87 5.84
N PHE A 90 1.38 0.20 6.42
CA PHE A 90 1.30 0.47 7.84
C PHE A 90 0.73 1.86 8.04
N LEU A 91 -0.38 1.94 8.75
CA LEU A 91 -1.12 3.17 8.97
C LEU A 91 -0.76 3.71 10.36
N PHE A 92 -0.36 4.97 10.40
CA PHE A 92 -0.01 5.68 11.63
C PHE A 92 -0.90 6.90 11.79
N ASN A 93 -1.46 7.10 12.98
CA ASN A 93 -2.14 8.35 13.32
C ASN A 93 -1.07 9.42 13.57
N LEU A 94 -1.11 10.51 12.81
CA LEU A 94 -0.10 11.58 12.88
C LEU A 94 -0.15 12.38 14.18
N LYS A 95 -1.26 12.35 14.92
CA LYS A 95 -1.35 13.01 16.22
C LYS A 95 -0.73 12.17 17.33
N THR A 96 -1.02 10.87 17.36
CA THR A 96 -0.53 9.98 18.43
C THR A 96 0.79 9.31 18.10
N GLN A 97 1.21 9.31 16.82
CA GLN A 97 2.34 8.55 16.27
C GLN A 97 2.21 7.02 16.39
N GLU A 98 1.03 6.52 16.78
CA GLU A 98 0.81 5.10 16.99
C GLU A 98 0.37 4.42 15.69
N GLU A 99 0.79 3.16 15.51
CA GLU A 99 0.26 2.30 14.45
C GLU A 99 -1.19 1.91 14.78
N VAL A 100 -2.10 2.23 13.85
CA VAL A 100 -3.54 2.02 14.03
C VAL A 100 -4.06 0.80 13.25
N GLY A 101 -3.31 0.35 12.26
CA GLY A 101 -3.65 -0.80 11.44
C GLY A 101 -2.61 -1.08 10.37
N SER A 102 -2.73 -2.24 9.75
CA SER A 102 -1.86 -2.69 8.67
C SER A 102 -2.66 -3.42 7.60
N VAL A 103 -2.16 -3.39 6.36
CA VAL A 103 -2.75 -4.09 5.21
C VAL A 103 -1.66 -4.86 4.48
N VAL A 104 -1.98 -6.03 3.95
CA VAL A 104 -1.18 -6.70 2.93
C VAL A 104 -2.04 -6.95 1.70
N ILE A 105 -1.54 -6.54 0.53
CA ILE A 105 -2.21 -6.77 -0.77
C ILE A 105 -1.24 -7.52 -1.67
N VAL A 106 -1.72 -8.58 -2.32
CA VAL A 106 -0.98 -9.35 -3.31
C VAL A 106 -1.53 -9.09 -4.70
N HIS A 107 -0.67 -8.65 -5.59
CA HIS A 107 -0.97 -8.44 -7.01
C HIS A 107 -0.33 -9.54 -7.86
N VAL A 108 -1.02 -9.94 -8.92
CA VAL A 108 -0.43 -10.72 -10.02
C VAL A 108 -0.27 -9.79 -11.22
N CYS A 109 0.83 -9.93 -11.96
CA CYS A 109 1.03 -9.23 -13.22
C CYS A 109 0.40 -10.02 -14.36
N THR A 110 -0.49 -9.38 -15.10
CA THR A 110 -1.17 -9.98 -16.25
C THR A 110 -1.01 -9.10 -17.48
N ASP A 111 -0.95 -9.71 -18.66
CA ASP A 111 -0.96 -8.98 -19.91
C ASP A 111 -2.34 -8.34 -20.15
N SER A 112 -2.36 -7.04 -20.45
CA SER A 112 -3.60 -6.25 -20.54
C SER A 112 -4.55 -6.70 -21.66
N ILE A 113 -4.04 -7.38 -22.69
CA ILE A 113 -4.82 -7.83 -23.85
C ILE A 113 -5.32 -9.26 -23.63
N THR A 114 -4.40 -10.18 -23.31
CA THR A 114 -4.67 -11.62 -23.21
C THR A 114 -5.21 -12.03 -21.85
N LYS A 115 -5.07 -11.17 -20.83
CA LYS A 115 -5.43 -11.42 -19.42
C LYS A 115 -4.68 -12.59 -18.78
N LYS A 116 -3.62 -13.08 -19.43
CA LYS A 116 -2.80 -14.18 -18.92
C LYS A 116 -1.74 -13.66 -17.96
N SER A 117 -1.45 -14.44 -16.92
CA SER A 117 -0.33 -14.19 -16.02
C SER A 117 0.99 -14.15 -16.79
N ILE A 118 1.79 -13.12 -16.52
CA ILE A 118 3.11 -12.91 -17.12
C ILE A 118 4.15 -12.71 -16.02
N SER A 119 5.41 -13.00 -16.34
CA SER A 119 6.53 -12.60 -15.48
C SER A 119 6.52 -11.09 -15.29
N LEU A 120 6.93 -10.63 -14.11
CA LEU A 120 7.12 -9.22 -13.84
C LEU A 120 8.09 -8.64 -14.86
N PRO A 121 7.68 -7.65 -15.67
CA PRO A 121 8.57 -7.01 -16.62
C PRO A 121 9.77 -6.40 -15.88
N LEU A 122 10.95 -6.46 -16.50
CA LEU A 122 12.21 -6.10 -15.85
C LEU A 122 12.17 -4.72 -15.19
N GLN A 123 11.64 -3.72 -15.91
CA GLN A 123 11.53 -2.34 -15.41
C GLN A 123 10.66 -2.23 -14.16
N LEU A 124 9.53 -2.96 -14.13
CA LEU A 124 8.67 -3.00 -12.95
C LEU A 124 9.38 -3.71 -11.80
N ARG A 125 10.01 -4.86 -12.07
CA ARG A 125 10.77 -5.61 -11.05
C ARG A 125 11.84 -4.72 -10.41
N GLU A 126 12.71 -4.10 -11.20
CA GLU A 126 13.77 -3.23 -10.72
C GLU A 126 13.22 -2.03 -9.92
N CYS A 127 12.07 -1.48 -10.35
CA CYS A 127 11.38 -0.42 -9.63
C CYS A 127 10.88 -0.87 -8.26
N LEU A 128 10.24 -2.03 -8.18
CA LEU A 128 9.74 -2.59 -6.93
C LEU A 128 10.88 -3.00 -6.00
N GLU A 129 12.00 -3.50 -6.54
CA GLU A 129 13.19 -3.88 -5.76
C GLU A 129 13.78 -2.70 -4.97
N ARG A 130 13.80 -1.49 -5.55
CA ARG A 130 14.21 -0.26 -4.84
C ARG A 130 13.34 0.09 -3.63
N HIS A 131 12.17 -0.53 -3.52
CA HIS A 131 11.18 -0.27 -2.48
C HIS A 131 10.92 -1.49 -1.60
N LEU A 132 11.80 -2.49 -1.64
CA LEU A 132 11.74 -3.63 -0.73
C LEU A 132 11.74 -3.16 0.73
N TRP A 133 10.85 -3.78 1.50
CA TRP A 133 10.72 -3.55 2.92
C TRP A 133 11.83 -4.28 3.66
N GLU A 134 12.68 -3.56 4.39
CA GLU A 134 13.57 -4.14 5.38
C GLU A 134 12.85 -4.19 6.74
N LYS A 135 12.62 -5.39 7.28
CA LYS A 135 11.90 -5.58 8.55
C LYS A 135 12.58 -4.91 9.75
N ASP A 136 13.88 -4.62 9.65
CA ASP A 136 14.69 -4.11 10.76
C ASP A 136 14.57 -2.59 10.97
N SER A 137 14.02 -1.83 10.03
CA SER A 137 14.00 -0.36 10.11
C SER A 137 12.86 0.22 10.95
N LEU A 138 11.85 -0.58 11.35
CA LEU A 138 10.70 -0.07 12.12
C LEU A 138 11.01 0.08 13.62
N ASN A 139 12.03 -0.62 14.14
CA ASN A 139 12.42 -0.58 15.55
C ASN A 139 13.41 0.55 15.90
N ALA A 140 13.94 1.27 14.90
CA ALA A 140 14.88 2.37 15.12
C ALA A 140 14.19 3.71 15.47
N ALA A 141 12.93 3.90 15.04
CA ALA A 141 12.19 5.14 15.25
C ALA A 141 11.44 5.22 16.60
N VAL A 142 11.53 4.19 17.45
CA VAL A 142 10.91 4.13 18.79
C VAL A 142 11.96 4.20 19.90
N LYS A 143 13.25 4.38 19.55
CA LYS A 143 14.36 4.48 20.51
C LYS A 143 14.99 5.87 20.65
N GLU A 144 14.47 6.87 19.95
CA GLU A 144 14.89 8.26 20.09
C GLU A 144 13.70 9.12 20.52
N GLU A 145 13.26 8.95 21.77
CA GLU A 145 12.56 9.97 22.57
C GLU A 145 12.68 9.64 24.07
#